data_AF-A0A6P0YBK2-F1
#
_entry.id   AF-A0A6P0YBK2-F1
#
_cell.length_a   1.000
_cell.length_b   1.000
_cell.length_c   1.000
_cell.angle_alpha   90.00
_cell.angle_beta   90.00
_cell.angle_gamma   90.00
#
_symmetry.space_group_name_H-M   'P 1'
#
loop_
_entity.id
_entity.type
_entity.pdbx_description
1 polymer ?
#
loop_
_entity_poly.entity_id
_entity_poly.type
_entity_poly.pdbx_seq_one_letter_code
_entity_poly.pdbx_strand_id
1 'polypeptide(L)'
;MGIHSYHRPDLKQFLMELICTNDGDVPLWMNICDGNESDQKQFGGAMIELKKQLQFDSLMVAYSSFYTQENLQIVNKLKWSPRVPLTVKAATVLVKSVESNDLIMSKIPGYNYVEIKKNYAAVEQRWLLVESQKRRESDLKNLEKRIHP
;
A
#
# COMPACT_ATOMS: atom_id res chain seq x y z
N MET A 1 8.27 -1.89 9.53
CA MET A 1 8.63 -2.94 10.50
C MET A 1 8.21 -2.41 11.86
N GLY A 2 7.10 -2.89 12.41
CA GLY A 2 6.68 -2.55 13.77
C GLY A 2 7.20 -3.62 14.72
N ILE A 3 7.89 -3.21 15.78
CA ILE A 3 8.40 -4.11 16.80
C ILE A 3 7.20 -4.49 17.67
N HIS A 4 6.79 -5.76 17.61
CA HIS A 4 5.73 -6.29 18.45
C HIS A 4 6.16 -6.20 19.93
N SER A 5 5.32 -5.58 20.75
CA SER A 5 5.56 -5.20 22.14
C SER A 5 6.04 -6.37 23.02
N TYR A 6 7.35 -6.50 23.20
CA TYR A 6 7.85 -6.89 24.52
C TYR A 6 7.58 -5.69 25.43
N HIS A 7 6.76 -5.87 26.46
CA HIS A 7 6.38 -4.83 27.44
C HIS A 7 7.60 -4.33 28.22
N ARG A 8 8.40 -3.47 27.57
CA ARG A 8 9.61 -2.83 28.10
C ARG A 8 9.36 -1.33 28.17
N PRO A 9 8.60 -0.86 29.17
CA PRO A 9 8.28 0.56 29.33
C PRO A 9 9.52 1.43 29.59
N ASP A 10 10.67 0.80 29.88
CA ASP A 10 11.98 1.43 30.04
C ASP A 10 12.66 1.78 28.71
N LEU A 11 12.25 1.15 27.60
CA LEU A 11 12.83 1.41 26.29
C LEU A 11 12.11 2.58 25.61
N LYS A 12 12.78 3.74 25.52
CA LYS A 12 12.29 4.89 24.76
C LYS A 12 12.29 4.54 23.27
N GLN A 13 11.12 4.26 22.72
CA GLN A 13 10.91 4.03 21.29
C GLN A 13 10.43 5.32 20.64
N PHE A 14 10.95 5.61 19.46
CA PHE A 14 10.44 6.67 18.59
C PHE A 14 10.23 6.10 17.20
N LEU A 15 9.20 6.59 16.52
CA LEU A 15 8.91 6.27 15.13
C LEU A 15 9.35 7.45 14.27
N MET A 16 9.85 7.15 13.07
CA MET A 16 10.15 8.16 12.07
C MET A 16 9.25 7.94 10.86
N GLU A 17 8.46 8.95 10.54
CA GLU A 17 7.67 9.00 9.32
C GLU A 17 8.42 9.81 8.27
N LEU A 18 8.56 9.26 7.07
CA LEU A 18 9.25 9.91 5.95
C LEU A 18 8.37 9.90 4.70
N ILE A 19 8.41 11.01 3.97
CA ILE A 19 7.98 11.04 2.57
C ILE A 19 9.20 11.40 1.73
N CYS A 20 9.58 10.50 0.83
CA CYS A 20 10.77 10.64 0.00
C CYS A 20 10.43 10.88 -1.47
N THR A 21 11.43 11.27 -2.25
CA THR A 21 11.41 11.21 -3.72
C THR A 21 11.14 9.78 -4.22
N ASN A 22 10.79 9.65 -5.51
CA ASN A 22 10.38 8.37 -6.10
C ASN A 22 11.44 7.25 -6.01
N ASP A 23 12.72 7.61 -6.05
CA ASP A 23 13.86 6.70 -5.86
C ASP A 23 14.13 6.37 -4.39
N GLY A 24 13.51 7.09 -3.45
CA GLY A 24 13.71 6.94 -2.01
C GLY A 24 14.96 7.64 -1.49
N ASP A 25 15.72 8.33 -2.36
CA ASP A 25 17.05 8.84 -2.04
C ASP A 25 17.00 10.15 -1.21
N VAL A 26 15.95 10.96 -1.38
CA VAL A 26 15.85 12.26 -0.71
C VAL A 26 14.56 12.36 0.11
N PRO A 27 14.63 12.54 1.44
CA PRO A 27 13.45 12.83 2.26
C PRO A 27 12.99 14.28 2.00
N LEU A 28 11.74 14.42 1.57
CA LEU A 28 11.08 15.70 1.35
C LEU A 28 10.30 16.18 2.58
N TRP A 29 9.91 15.24 3.45
CA TRP A 29 9.18 15.51 4.68
C TRP A 29 9.52 14.46 5.72
N MET A 30 9.56 14.87 6.98
CA MET A 30 9.90 14.03 8.11
C MET A 30 9.11 14.44 9.34
N ASN A 31 8.67 13.45 10.11
CA ASN A 31 8.12 13.63 11.44
C ASN A 31 8.66 12.57 12.41
N ILE A 32 8.87 12.97 13.67
CA ILE A 32 9.28 12.07 14.75
C ILE A 32 8.07 11.89 15.66
N CYS A 33 7.58 10.66 15.75
CA CYS A 33 6.43 10.30 16.57
C CYS A 33 6.87 9.48 17.80
N ASP A 34 6.02 9.48 18.82
CA ASP A 34 6.19 8.59 19.98
C ASP A 34 6.03 7.13 19.51
N GLY A 35 6.94 6.24 19.91
CA GLY A 35 6.87 4.82 19.55
C GLY A 35 5.64 4.09 20.11
N ASN A 36 4.90 4.70 21.03
CA ASN A 36 3.63 4.19 21.55
C ASN A 36 2.40 4.69 20.77
N GLU A 37 2.56 5.63 19.84
CA GLU A 37 1.47 6.09 18.98
C GLU A 37 1.14 5.09 17.88
N SER A 38 -0.13 5.03 17.48
CA SER A 38 -0.56 4.14 16.40
C SER A 38 -0.30 4.75 15.02
N ASP A 39 0.56 4.10 14.23
CA ASP A 39 0.94 4.48 12.85
C ASP A 39 -0.28 4.76 11.93
N GLN A 40 -1.41 4.09 12.13
CA GLN A 40 -2.52 4.12 11.16
C GLN A 40 -3.26 5.46 11.07
N LYS A 41 -3.17 6.31 12.11
CA LYS A 41 -3.94 7.57 12.18
C LYS A 41 -3.22 8.77 11.58
N GLN A 42 -1.93 8.66 11.24
CA GLN A 42 -1.10 9.83 10.93
C GLN A 42 -0.79 10.00 9.43
N PHE A 43 -0.80 8.92 8.65
CA PHE A 43 -0.34 8.97 7.25
C PHE A 43 -1.13 9.92 6.34
N GLY A 44 -2.46 9.96 6.45
CA GLY A 44 -3.26 10.90 5.66
C GLY A 44 -2.92 12.36 5.98
N GLY A 45 -2.69 12.66 7.26
CA GLY A 45 -2.26 13.98 7.73
C GLY A 45 -0.89 14.38 7.18
N ALA A 46 0.08 13.46 7.19
CA ALA A 46 1.42 13.71 6.65
C ALA A 46 1.39 14.14 5.17
N MET A 47 0.59 13.48 4.32
CA MET A 47 0.46 13.85 2.90
C MET A 47 -0.17 15.23 2.70
N ILE A 48 -1.16 15.57 3.53
CA ILE A 48 -1.80 16.89 3.51
C ILE A 48 -0.81 17.97 3.95
N GLU A 49 -0.03 17.72 4.99
CA GLU A 49 0.95 18.66 5.50
C GLU A 49 2.08 18.90 4.50
N LEU A 50 2.63 17.83 3.91
CA LEU A 50 3.57 17.94 2.80
C LEU A 50 3.00 18.79 1.66
N LYS A 51 1.74 18.55 1.26
CA LYS A 51 1.12 19.29 0.16
C LYS A 51 0.92 20.78 0.48
N LYS A 52 0.73 21.16 1.74
CA LYS A 52 0.69 22.58 2.13
C LYS A 52 2.06 23.24 1.97
N GLN A 53 3.11 22.53 2.38
CA GLN A 53 4.49 23.04 2.38
C GLN A 53 5.10 23.08 0.98
N LEU A 54 4.77 22.10 0.12
CA LEU A 54 5.31 21.97 -1.22
C LEU A 54 4.20 21.87 -2.28
N GLN A 55 4.14 22.88 -3.15
CA GLN A 55 3.17 22.97 -4.24
C GLN A 55 3.74 22.44 -5.56
N PHE A 56 3.73 21.12 -5.74
CA PHE A 56 4.07 20.49 -7.02
C PHE A 56 3.08 19.38 -7.38
N ASP A 57 2.98 19.03 -8.66
CA ASP A 57 2.16 17.87 -9.07
C ASP A 57 2.87 16.58 -8.66
N SER A 58 2.18 15.75 -7.86
CA SER A 58 2.78 14.58 -7.22
C SER A 58 1.80 13.43 -7.13
N LEU A 59 2.31 12.21 -7.23
CA LEU A 59 1.59 10.97 -6.96
C LEU A 59 2.12 10.38 -5.65
N MET A 60 1.28 10.31 -4.62
CA MET A 60 1.66 9.74 -3.34
C MET A 60 1.58 8.21 -3.38
N VAL A 61 2.72 7.53 -3.23
CA VAL A 61 2.79 6.06 -3.17
C VAL A 61 2.97 5.64 -1.72
N ALA A 62 2.17 4.69 -1.25
CA ALA A 62 2.19 4.24 0.15
C ALA A 62 1.99 2.73 0.28
N TYR A 63 2.38 2.19 1.43
CA TYR A 63 2.17 0.77 1.76
C TYR A 63 0.70 0.45 2.00
N SER A 64 0.35 -0.83 2.04
CA SER A 64 -1.05 -1.25 2.21
C SER A 64 -1.66 -0.89 3.56
N SER A 65 -0.85 -0.62 4.59
CA SER A 65 -1.31 -0.12 5.88
C SER A 65 -1.94 1.28 5.79
N PHE A 66 -1.61 2.05 4.74
CA PHE A 66 -2.24 3.33 4.45
C PHE A 66 -3.73 3.18 4.08
N TYR A 67 -4.12 2.03 3.52
CA TYR A 67 -5.43 1.81 2.91
C TYR A 67 -6.52 1.57 3.98
N THR A 68 -6.85 2.62 4.73
CA THR A 68 -7.96 2.68 5.69
C THR A 68 -9.03 3.65 5.19
N GLN A 69 -10.26 3.53 5.68
CA GLN A 69 -11.34 4.43 5.28
C GLN A 69 -11.02 5.89 5.59
N GLU A 70 -10.47 6.14 6.77
CA GLU A 70 -10.13 7.48 7.27
C GLU A 70 -9.05 8.13 6.39
N ASN A 71 -7.97 7.41 6.09
CA ASN A 71 -6.88 7.94 5.27
C ASN A 71 -7.36 8.22 3.84
N LEU A 72 -8.12 7.31 3.24
CA LEU A 72 -8.66 7.50 1.88
C LEU A 72 -9.58 8.72 1.77
N GLN A 73 -10.37 8.99 2.79
CA GLN A 73 -11.21 10.19 2.85
C GLN A 73 -10.37 11.47 2.97
N ILE A 74 -9.35 11.46 3.81
CA ILE A 74 -8.42 12.59 3.99
C ILE A 74 -7.73 12.95 2.68
N VAL A 75 -7.19 11.95 1.97
CA VAL A 75 -6.39 12.19 0.75
C VAL A 75 -7.20 12.21 -0.55
N ASN A 76 -8.52 12.18 -0.49
CA ASN A 76 -9.39 12.09 -1.68
C ASN A 76 -9.13 13.21 -2.72
N LYS A 77 -8.63 14.36 -2.30
CA LYS A 77 -8.28 15.49 -3.18
C LYS A 77 -6.84 15.44 -3.73
N LEU A 78 -6.05 14.45 -3.35
CA LEU A 78 -4.67 14.23 -3.79
C LEU A 78 -4.61 13.08 -4.79
N LYS A 79 -3.53 12.99 -5.58
CA LYS A 79 -3.23 11.78 -6.36
C LYS A 79 -2.50 10.79 -5.47
N TRP A 80 -2.98 9.55 -5.40
CA TRP A 80 -2.41 8.51 -4.55
C TRP A 80 -2.45 7.13 -5.21
N SER A 81 -1.57 6.21 -4.78
CA SER A 81 -1.50 4.83 -5.28
C SER A 81 -0.94 3.84 -4.24
N PRO A 82 -1.66 3.57 -3.14
CA PRO A 82 -1.32 2.51 -2.20
C PRO A 82 -1.74 1.13 -2.72
N ARG A 83 -1.13 0.09 -2.15
CA ARG A 83 -1.59 -1.29 -2.37
C ARG A 83 -2.90 -1.55 -1.61
N VAL A 84 -3.91 -2.10 -2.28
CA VAL A 84 -5.13 -2.58 -1.62
C VAL A 84 -4.81 -3.88 -0.85
N PRO A 85 -5.02 -3.95 0.48
CA PRO A 85 -4.73 -5.15 1.25
C PRO A 85 -5.79 -6.22 1.03
N LEU A 86 -5.37 -7.50 1.01
CA LEU A 86 -6.27 -8.66 0.93
C LEU A 86 -7.05 -8.93 2.24
N THR A 87 -6.92 -8.06 3.24
CA THR A 87 -7.85 -8.04 4.38
C THR A 87 -9.17 -7.36 4.00
N VAL A 88 -9.21 -6.54 2.93
CA VAL A 88 -10.44 -5.96 2.40
C VAL A 88 -11.22 -7.05 1.68
N LYS A 89 -12.43 -7.36 2.18
CA LYS A 89 -13.29 -8.42 1.63
C LYS A 89 -13.52 -8.29 0.12
N ALA A 90 -13.76 -7.07 -0.36
CA ALA A 90 -13.95 -6.81 -1.79
C ALA A 90 -12.70 -7.12 -2.64
N ALA A 91 -11.49 -6.91 -2.11
CA ALA A 91 -10.25 -7.27 -2.77
C ALA A 91 -10.08 -8.78 -2.83
N THR A 92 -10.35 -9.48 -1.72
CA THR A 92 -10.29 -10.96 -1.68
C THR A 92 -11.28 -11.62 -2.63
N VAL A 93 -12.51 -11.11 -2.69
CA VAL A 93 -13.50 -11.59 -3.67
C VAL A 93 -12.97 -11.37 -5.08
N LEU A 94 -12.44 -10.19 -5.36
CA LEU A 94 -11.96 -9.83 -6.69
C LEU A 94 -10.81 -10.72 -7.17
N VAL A 95 -9.79 -10.95 -6.34
CA VAL A 95 -8.65 -11.81 -6.69
C VAL A 95 -9.08 -13.25 -6.95
N LYS A 96 -10.16 -13.73 -6.33
CA LYS A 96 -10.69 -15.08 -6.53
C LYS A 96 -11.63 -15.21 -7.72
N SER A 97 -12.23 -14.11 -8.17
CA SER A 97 -13.25 -14.14 -9.22
C SER A 97 -12.71 -13.86 -10.62
N VAL A 98 -11.54 -13.21 -10.71
CA VAL A 98 -10.93 -12.87 -12.01
C VAL A 98 -10.02 -14.02 -12.42
N GLU A 99 -10.28 -14.59 -13.59
CA GLU A 99 -9.44 -15.63 -14.17
C GLU A 99 -8.25 -15.01 -14.92
N SER A 100 -7.14 -15.75 -15.06
CA SER A 100 -5.96 -15.26 -15.80
C SER A 100 -6.30 -14.87 -17.25
N ASN A 101 -7.30 -15.50 -17.87
CA ASN A 101 -7.74 -15.21 -19.23
C ASN A 101 -8.51 -13.88 -19.36
N ASP A 102 -9.02 -13.33 -18.26
CA ASP A 102 -9.69 -12.03 -18.23
C ASP A 102 -8.68 -10.87 -18.15
N LEU A 103 -7.40 -11.19 -17.95
CA LEU A 103 -6.33 -10.20 -17.83
C LEU A 103 -5.80 -9.80 -19.21
N ILE A 104 -5.53 -8.51 -19.34
CA ILE A 104 -4.94 -7.92 -20.53
C ILE A 104 -3.42 -7.99 -20.40
N MET A 105 -2.75 -8.37 -21.49
CA MET A 105 -1.29 -8.37 -21.57
C MET A 105 -0.75 -6.95 -21.36
N SER A 106 0.18 -6.79 -20.42
CA SER A 106 0.82 -5.50 -20.21
C SER A 106 1.97 -5.27 -21.21
N LYS A 107 2.39 -4.01 -21.35
CA LYS A 107 3.61 -3.67 -22.11
C LYS A 107 4.89 -4.20 -21.44
N ILE A 108 4.82 -4.58 -20.17
CA ILE A 108 5.94 -5.14 -19.41
C ILE A 108 5.88 -6.67 -19.54
N PRO A 109 6.90 -7.32 -20.12
CA PRO A 109 6.93 -8.77 -20.26
C PRO A 109 6.74 -9.49 -18.92
N GLY A 110 5.90 -10.53 -18.92
CA GLY A 110 5.60 -11.33 -17.73
C GLY A 110 4.60 -10.72 -16.75
N TYR A 111 3.91 -9.64 -17.15
CA TYR A 111 2.83 -9.02 -16.38
C TYR A 111 1.56 -8.90 -17.20
N ASN A 112 0.43 -9.27 -16.57
CA ASN A 112 -0.91 -9.08 -17.08
C ASN A 112 -1.72 -8.31 -16.04
N TYR A 113 -2.77 -7.59 -16.47
CA TYR A 113 -3.58 -6.81 -15.53
C TYR A 113 -5.01 -6.62 -16.00
N VAL A 114 -5.88 -6.22 -15.07
CA VAL A 114 -7.21 -5.68 -15.38
C VAL A 114 -7.47 -4.45 -14.52
N GLU A 115 -8.15 -3.47 -15.10
CA GLU A 115 -8.59 -2.24 -14.43
C GLU A 115 -10.06 -2.33 -14.05
N ILE A 116 -10.38 -2.04 -12.79
CA ILE A 116 -11.73 -2.16 -12.27
C ILE A 116 -12.07 -0.92 -11.46
N LYS A 117 -13.20 -0.29 -11.80
CA LYS A 117 -13.75 0.79 -10.99
C LYS A 117 -14.39 0.22 -9.72
N LYS A 118 -14.04 0.78 -8.56
CA LYS A 118 -14.62 0.42 -7.27
C LYS A 118 -14.93 1.67 -6.47
N ASN A 119 -16.07 1.66 -5.78
CA ASN A 119 -16.32 2.59 -4.70
C ASN A 119 -16.01 1.88 -3.38
N TYR A 120 -15.04 2.41 -2.64
CA TYR A 120 -14.67 1.92 -1.31
C TYR A 120 -14.38 3.12 -0.41
N ALA A 121 -14.79 3.06 0.85
CA ALA A 121 -14.69 4.18 1.79
C ALA A 121 -15.41 5.47 1.30
N ALA A 122 -16.46 5.33 0.49
CA ALA A 122 -17.15 6.42 -0.22
C ALA A 122 -16.27 7.21 -1.20
N VAL A 123 -15.15 6.63 -1.62
CA VAL A 123 -14.25 7.19 -2.63
C VAL A 123 -14.34 6.34 -3.88
N GLU A 124 -14.55 6.95 -5.06
CA GLU A 124 -14.43 6.27 -6.34
C GLU A 124 -12.95 6.06 -6.68
N GLN A 125 -12.60 4.83 -7.03
CA GLN A 125 -11.22 4.40 -7.20
C GLN A 125 -11.07 3.54 -8.43
N ARG A 126 -9.85 3.57 -8.99
CA ARG A 126 -9.41 2.64 -10.01
C ARG A 126 -8.51 1.60 -9.36
N TRP A 127 -8.99 0.38 -9.25
CA TRP A 127 -8.20 -0.76 -8.79
C TRP A 127 -7.50 -1.41 -9.97
N LEU A 128 -6.23 -1.75 -9.78
CA LEU A 128 -5.42 -2.47 -10.75
C LEU A 128 -5.09 -3.85 -10.16
N LEU A 129 -5.69 -4.90 -10.71
CA LEU A 129 -5.30 -6.27 -10.39
C LEU A 129 -4.18 -6.66 -11.33
N VAL A 130 -3.02 -7.00 -10.78
CA VAL A 130 -1.81 -7.35 -11.56
C VAL A 130 -1.41 -8.78 -11.26
N GLU A 131 -1.29 -9.59 -12.31
CA GLU A 131 -0.65 -10.90 -12.25
C GLU A 131 0.80 -10.77 -12.70
N SER A 132 1.72 -11.32 -11.91
CA SER A 132 3.15 -11.42 -12.26
C SER A 132 3.51 -12.88 -12.45
N GLN A 133 3.98 -13.23 -13.64
CA GLN A 133 4.41 -14.58 -13.97
C GLN A 133 5.55 -15.04 -13.03
N LYS A 134 6.57 -14.20 -12.83
CA LYS A 134 7.68 -14.48 -11.91
C LYS A 134 7.20 -14.78 -10.49
N ARG A 135 6.18 -14.03 -10.01
CA ARG A 135 5.61 -14.26 -8.68
C ARG A 135 4.85 -15.58 -8.62
N ARG A 136 4.02 -15.86 -9.63
CA ARG A 136 3.27 -17.12 -9.75
C ARG A 136 4.21 -18.33 -9.73
N GLU A 137 5.27 -18.31 -10.52
CA GLU A 137 6.28 -19.38 -10.55
C GLU A 137 6.97 -19.57 -9.20
N SER A 138 7.33 -18.46 -8.52
CA SER A 138 7.91 -18.53 -7.18
C SER A 138 6.95 -19.10 -6.15
N ASP A 139 5.67 -18.73 -6.20
CA ASP A 139 4.64 -19.20 -5.27
C ASP A 139 4.35 -20.70 -5.50
N LEU A 140 4.32 -21.16 -6.76
CA LEU A 140 4.19 -22.58 -7.12
C LEU A 140 5.37 -23.42 -6.62
N LYS A 141 6.61 -22.98 -6.84
CA LYS A 141 7.81 -23.67 -6.32
C LYS A 141 7.79 -23.79 -4.80
N ASN A 142 7.30 -22.75 -4.11
CA ASN A 142 7.16 -22.79 -2.65
C ASN A 142 6.04 -23.72 -2.19
N LEU A 143 4.99 -23.89 -3.00
CA LEU A 143 3.89 -24.82 -2.72
C LEU A 143 4.35 -26.27 -2.88
N GLU A 144 5.07 -26.60 -3.95
CA GLU A 144 5.62 -27.94 -4.22
C GLU A 144 6.50 -28.42 -3.05
N LYS A 145 7.39 -27.55 -2.55
CA LYS A 145 8.25 -27.85 -1.37
C LYS A 145 7.46 -28.15 -0.09
N ARG A 146 6.23 -27.68 0.04
CA ARG A 146 5.38 -27.93 1.23
C ARG A 146 4.59 -29.22 1.11
N ILE A 147 4.30 -29.65 -0.12
CA ILE A 147 3.54 -30.87 -0.42
C ILE A 147 4.45 -32.10 -0.49
N HIS A 148 5.69 -31.91 -0.94
CA HIS A 148 6.74 -32.93 -0.96
C HIS A 148 7.88 -32.54 0.00
N PRO A 149 7.73 -32.79 1.32
CA PRO A 149 8.78 -32.51 2.30
C PRO A 149 10.03 -33.37 2.10
#